data_AF-A0A1E9VVN8-F1
#
_entry.id   AF-A0A1E9VVN8-F1
#
_cell.length_a   1.000
_cell.length_b   1.000
_cell.length_c   1.000
_cell.angle_alpha   90.00
_cell.angle_beta   90.00
_cell.angle_gamma   90.00
#
_symmetry.space_group_name_H-M   'P 1'
#
loop_
_entity.id
_entity.type
_entity.pdbx_description
1 polymer ?
#
loop_
_entity_poly.entity_id
_entity_poly.type
_entity_poly.pdbx_seq_one_letter_code
_entity_poly.pdbx_strand_id
1 'polypeptide(L)'
;MIYDIIGDIHGHADKLAGLLDKLGYIHDGISHIAPHGHQAIFIGDFIDRGNQQLATLQIVFDMLDNNQALAIMGNHEYNAIGYATPHPDGGYCRPHTSRNTKQHQAFLDEAPIGSDDYYYWLSRLYELPLWLELPELNIVHACWDTKAQAALAPYLTPDHRITQRGIIATAMSGSTEFYALERLLKGIESPLPAGVVLVDGHDIVRRRTRIKWWQKDWQNHPLSEIAQLGTRATMNLPSDLDIKPLPMDFELTTHQPIFIGHYWLDGTPSILSNQVVCTDYSAGMNGYLTAYQFDTKNPILSNENFVQYIHTADKSKE
;
A
#
# COMPACT_ATOMS: atom_id res chain seq x y z
N MET A 1 0.15 10.04 -22.26
CA MET A 1 -0.17 10.54 -20.91
C MET A 1 0.91 10.01 -20.02
N ILE A 2 1.38 10.78 -19.06
CA ILE A 2 2.29 10.28 -18.03
C ILE A 2 1.48 10.13 -16.75
N TYR A 3 1.50 8.95 -16.15
CA TYR A 3 0.98 8.76 -14.80
C TYR A 3 2.13 8.90 -13.81
N ASP A 4 2.01 9.85 -12.89
CA ASP A 4 2.93 9.99 -11.77
C ASP A 4 2.39 9.16 -10.60
N ILE A 5 2.91 7.94 -10.45
CA ILE A 5 2.38 6.95 -9.51
C ILE A 5 3.12 7.14 -8.18
N ILE A 6 2.42 7.61 -7.16
CA ILE A 6 2.98 8.09 -5.88
C ILE A 6 2.71 7.08 -4.77
N GLY A 7 3.78 6.63 -4.11
CA GLY A 7 3.80 5.63 -3.05
C GLY A 7 3.19 6.08 -1.71
N ASP A 8 3.32 5.18 -0.73
CA ASP A 8 2.80 5.29 0.64
C ASP A 8 3.27 6.59 1.32
N ILE A 9 2.32 7.42 1.76
CA ILE A 9 2.59 8.80 2.22
C ILE A 9 2.65 8.88 3.75
N HIS A 10 1.76 8.15 4.43
CA HIS A 10 1.74 8.02 5.89
C HIS A 10 1.77 9.35 6.66
N GLY A 11 0.90 10.30 6.30
CA GLY A 11 0.74 11.56 7.02
C GLY A 11 1.98 12.46 6.99
N HIS A 12 2.77 12.39 5.92
CA HIS A 12 3.90 13.29 5.63
C HIS A 12 3.54 14.24 4.48
N ALA A 13 2.69 15.22 4.77
CA ALA A 13 2.22 16.23 3.82
C ALA A 13 3.37 17.07 3.23
N ASP A 14 4.41 17.32 4.02
CA ASP A 14 5.63 18.02 3.61
C ASP A 14 6.43 17.25 2.55
N LYS A 15 6.58 15.92 2.72
CA LYS A 15 7.19 15.04 1.72
C LYS A 15 6.35 15.01 0.46
N LEU A 16 5.03 14.95 0.60
CA LEU A 16 4.10 14.96 -0.53
C LEU A 16 4.19 16.24 -1.34
N ALA A 17 4.05 17.41 -0.70
CA ALA A 17 4.16 18.70 -1.36
C ALA A 17 5.52 18.85 -2.07
N GLY A 18 6.61 18.47 -1.40
CA GLY A 18 7.94 18.54 -2.00
C GLY A 18 8.16 17.57 -3.17
N LEU A 19 7.55 16.39 -3.15
CA LEU A 19 7.55 15.47 -4.29
C LEU A 19 6.73 16.03 -5.46
N LEU A 20 5.54 16.58 -5.19
CA LEU A 20 4.68 17.19 -6.20
C LEU A 20 5.38 18.38 -6.88
N ASP A 21 6.04 19.25 -6.10
CA ASP A 21 6.87 20.34 -6.63
C ASP A 21 7.98 19.80 -7.56
N LYS A 22 8.66 18.72 -7.15
CA LYS A 22 9.73 18.09 -7.92
C LYS A 22 9.22 17.45 -9.22
N LEU A 23 7.99 16.94 -9.23
CA LEU A 23 7.31 16.42 -10.40
C LEU A 23 6.74 17.53 -11.30
N GLY A 24 6.78 18.79 -10.86
CA GLY A 24 6.34 19.97 -11.62
C GLY A 24 4.88 20.35 -11.42
N TYR A 25 4.20 19.79 -10.42
CA TYR A 25 2.85 20.19 -10.05
C TYR A 25 2.88 21.62 -9.48
N ILE A 26 1.83 22.40 -9.75
CA ILE A 26 1.73 23.78 -9.27
C ILE A 26 0.46 23.93 -8.44
N HIS A 27 0.60 24.38 -7.19
CA HIS A 27 -0.55 24.67 -6.33
C HIS A 27 -1.25 25.96 -6.78
N ASP A 28 -2.53 25.88 -7.14
CA ASP A 28 -3.31 27.03 -7.65
C ASP A 28 -4.10 27.80 -6.57
N GLY A 29 -3.96 27.38 -5.32
CA GLY A 29 -4.71 27.90 -4.16
C GLY A 29 -5.81 26.96 -3.69
N ILE A 30 -6.15 25.94 -4.50
CA ILE A 30 -7.13 24.90 -4.18
C ILE A 30 -6.49 23.52 -4.28
N SER A 31 -5.80 23.23 -5.38
CA SER A 31 -5.22 21.91 -5.66
C SER A 31 -3.83 22.03 -6.28
N HIS A 32 -3.05 20.95 -6.18
CA HIS A 32 -1.86 20.77 -6.99
C HIS A 32 -2.29 20.40 -8.42
N ILE A 33 -2.02 21.27 -9.39
CA ILE A 33 -2.36 21.09 -10.80
C ILE A 33 -1.23 20.34 -11.50
N ALA A 34 -1.59 19.27 -12.20
CA ALA A 34 -0.64 18.43 -12.90
C ALA A 34 0.01 19.19 -14.08
N PRO A 35 1.29 18.91 -14.37
CA PRO A 35 1.90 19.33 -15.62
C PRO A 35 1.08 18.89 -16.83
N HIS A 36 1.17 19.61 -17.95
CA HIS A 36 0.42 19.25 -19.15
C HIS A 36 0.76 17.81 -19.60
N GLY A 37 -0.27 16.97 -19.70
CA GLY A 37 -0.13 15.57 -20.12
C GLY A 37 0.29 14.62 -19.00
N HIS A 38 0.23 15.06 -17.75
CA HIS A 38 0.43 14.26 -16.54
C HIS A 38 -0.88 14.08 -15.76
N GLN A 39 -0.94 13.03 -14.94
CA GLN A 39 -1.96 12.84 -13.91
C GLN A 39 -1.36 12.00 -12.77
N ALA A 40 -1.64 12.35 -11.52
CA ALA A 40 -1.14 11.59 -10.38
C ALA A 40 -1.97 10.32 -10.16
N ILE A 41 -1.35 9.25 -9.64
CA ILE A 41 -2.05 8.09 -9.10
C ILE A 41 -1.50 7.77 -7.72
N PHE A 42 -2.31 7.93 -6.68
CA PHE A 42 -1.93 7.61 -5.30
C PHE A 42 -2.25 6.16 -4.95
N ILE A 43 -1.28 5.42 -4.43
CA ILE A 43 -1.40 3.97 -4.25
C ILE A 43 -1.75 3.50 -2.83
N GLY A 44 -2.47 4.34 -2.08
CA GLY A 44 -2.93 4.05 -0.72
C GLY A 44 -1.93 4.41 0.38
N ASP A 45 -2.30 4.11 1.62
CA ASP A 45 -1.53 4.37 2.84
C ASP A 45 -1.18 5.87 2.99
N PHE A 46 -2.22 6.69 2.95
CA PHE A 46 -2.16 8.14 3.14
C PHE A 46 -2.02 8.51 4.61
N ILE A 47 -2.59 7.71 5.51
CA ILE A 47 -2.68 8.00 6.94
C ILE A 47 -1.80 7.11 7.81
N ASP A 48 -1.81 7.43 9.11
CA ASP A 48 -1.03 6.87 10.21
C ASP A 48 0.49 7.10 10.09
N ARG A 49 1.23 6.82 11.16
CA ARG A 49 2.70 7.06 11.35
C ARG A 49 3.12 8.53 11.48
N GLY A 50 2.98 9.34 10.42
CA GLY A 50 3.35 10.75 10.40
C GLY A 50 2.45 11.63 11.26
N ASN A 51 2.65 12.94 11.25
CA ASN A 51 1.91 13.89 12.11
C ASN A 51 1.27 15.04 11.32
N GLN A 52 1.01 14.84 10.03
CA GLN A 52 0.34 15.78 9.13
C GLN A 52 -0.80 15.05 8.41
N GLN A 53 -1.60 14.32 9.17
CA GLN A 53 -2.62 13.39 8.69
C GLN A 53 -3.67 14.11 7.84
N LEU A 54 -4.29 15.15 8.40
CA LEU A 54 -5.35 15.88 7.71
C LEU A 54 -4.80 16.70 6.54
N ALA A 55 -3.58 17.22 6.66
CA ALA A 55 -2.93 17.94 5.57
C ALA A 55 -2.61 17.00 4.38
N THR A 56 -2.18 15.77 4.64
CA THR A 56 -1.97 14.76 3.59
C THR A 56 -3.29 14.42 2.90
N LEU A 57 -4.34 14.13 3.69
CA LEU A 57 -5.66 13.84 3.15
C LEU A 57 -6.22 15.00 2.33
N GLN A 58 -6.05 16.24 2.80
CA GLN A 58 -6.48 17.43 2.08
C GLN A 58 -5.82 17.53 0.71
N ILE A 59 -4.48 17.40 0.62
CA ILE A 59 -3.76 17.44 -0.66
C ILE A 59 -4.27 16.36 -1.62
N VAL A 60 -4.39 15.11 -1.15
CA VAL A 60 -4.81 13.98 -1.99
C VAL A 60 -6.23 14.23 -2.51
N PHE A 61 -7.18 14.52 -1.61
CA PHE A 61 -8.58 14.65 -1.99
C PHE A 61 -8.88 15.93 -2.78
N ASP A 62 -8.15 17.03 -2.56
CA ASP A 62 -8.25 18.21 -3.45
C ASP A 62 -7.84 17.86 -4.89
N MET A 63 -6.79 17.05 -5.05
CA MET A 63 -6.37 16.59 -6.38
C MET A 63 -7.38 15.62 -7.01
N LEU A 64 -8.02 14.75 -6.22
CA LEU A 64 -9.10 13.88 -6.70
C LEU A 64 -10.31 14.71 -7.14
N ASP A 65 -10.76 15.63 -6.30
CA ASP A 65 -11.95 16.47 -6.53
C ASP A 65 -11.76 17.40 -7.73
N ASN A 66 -10.52 17.78 -8.04
CA ASN A 66 -10.16 18.60 -9.21
C ASN A 66 -9.66 17.80 -10.42
N ASN A 67 -9.85 16.47 -10.44
CA ASN A 67 -9.47 15.56 -11.54
C ASN A 67 -7.97 15.58 -11.88
N GLN A 68 -7.12 15.99 -10.94
CA GLN A 68 -5.65 15.99 -11.08
C GLN A 68 -5.03 14.65 -10.69
N ALA A 69 -5.80 13.78 -10.01
CA ALA A 69 -5.33 12.48 -9.55
C ALA A 69 -6.40 11.38 -9.66
N LEU A 70 -5.92 10.15 -9.62
CA LEU A 70 -6.66 8.96 -9.20
C LEU A 70 -6.07 8.43 -7.89
N ALA A 71 -6.78 7.57 -7.19
CA ALA A 71 -6.29 6.95 -5.96
C ALA A 71 -6.88 5.55 -5.76
N ILE A 72 -6.17 4.72 -4.97
CA ILE A 72 -6.70 3.48 -4.40
C ILE A 72 -6.57 3.48 -2.88
N MET A 73 -7.30 2.58 -2.24
CA MET A 73 -7.27 2.33 -0.80
C MET A 73 -6.05 1.50 -0.41
N GLY A 74 -5.30 1.96 0.61
CA GLY A 74 -4.28 1.17 1.27
C GLY A 74 -4.83 0.40 2.47
N ASN A 75 -3.96 -0.37 3.14
CA ASN A 75 -4.40 -1.09 4.33
C ASN A 75 -4.70 -0.15 5.50
N HIS A 76 -4.08 1.03 5.57
CA HIS A 76 -4.29 1.99 6.64
C HIS A 76 -5.67 2.66 6.56
N GLU A 77 -6.11 3.03 5.35
CA GLU A 77 -7.47 3.56 5.15
C GLU A 77 -8.55 2.51 5.47
N TYR A 78 -8.40 1.28 4.98
CA TYR A 78 -9.29 0.17 5.32
C TYR A 78 -9.37 -0.04 6.84
N ASN A 79 -8.20 -0.02 7.49
CA ASN A 79 -8.08 -0.23 8.92
C ASN A 79 -8.75 0.89 9.74
N ALA A 80 -8.71 2.15 9.28
CA ALA A 80 -9.41 3.26 9.92
C ALA A 80 -10.93 3.08 9.84
N ILE A 81 -11.44 2.71 8.66
CA ILE A 81 -12.86 2.38 8.46
C ILE A 81 -13.28 1.21 9.37
N GLY A 82 -12.49 0.13 9.40
CA GLY A 82 -12.76 -1.01 10.28
C GLY A 82 -12.73 -0.63 11.77
N TYR A 83 -11.86 0.29 12.17
CA TYR A 83 -11.76 0.77 13.55
C TYR A 83 -13.01 1.55 13.98
N ALA A 84 -13.64 2.25 13.04
CA ALA A 84 -14.89 3.00 13.26
C ALA A 84 -16.15 2.13 13.15
N THR A 85 -16.07 0.97 12.49
CA THR A 85 -17.25 0.15 12.14
C THR A 85 -17.55 -0.89 13.21
N PRO A 86 -18.74 -0.85 13.86
CA PRO A 86 -19.16 -1.91 14.79
C PRO A 86 -19.33 -3.25 14.08
N HIS A 87 -18.90 -4.34 14.73
CA HIS A 87 -19.10 -5.70 14.21
C HIS A 87 -20.44 -6.28 14.71
N PRO A 88 -21.21 -7.03 13.89
CA PRO A 88 -22.50 -7.60 14.31
C PRO A 88 -22.43 -8.52 15.53
N ASP A 89 -21.32 -9.25 15.70
CA ASP A 89 -21.09 -10.13 16.85
C ASP A 89 -20.59 -9.39 18.10
N GLY A 90 -20.61 -8.05 18.09
CA GLY A 90 -20.09 -7.19 19.14
C GLY A 90 -18.66 -6.72 18.89
N GLY A 91 -18.30 -5.59 19.50
CA GLY A 91 -17.02 -4.93 19.25
C GLY A 91 -16.98 -4.19 17.90
N TYR A 92 -15.81 -4.17 17.27
CA TYR A 92 -15.53 -3.43 16.04
C TYR A 92 -14.83 -4.32 15.01
N CYS A 93 -15.08 -4.05 13.72
CA CYS A 93 -14.48 -4.77 12.59
C CYS A 93 -12.95 -4.74 12.64
N ARG A 94 -12.35 -3.67 13.16
CA ARG A 94 -10.97 -3.67 13.66
C ARG A 94 -11.00 -3.46 15.19
N PRO A 95 -10.67 -4.50 15.98
CA PRO A 95 -10.75 -4.41 17.43
C PRO A 95 -9.86 -3.31 18.02
N HIS A 96 -10.34 -2.60 19.05
CA HIS A 96 -9.62 -1.54 19.77
C HIS A 96 -8.58 -2.10 20.76
N THR A 97 -7.69 -2.97 20.27
CA THR A 97 -6.56 -3.45 21.07
C THR A 97 -5.50 -2.36 21.20
N SER A 98 -4.63 -2.45 22.22
CA SER A 98 -3.52 -1.49 22.39
C SER A 98 -2.62 -1.43 21.15
N ARG A 99 -2.43 -2.57 20.45
CA ARG A 99 -1.66 -2.63 19.20
C ARG A 99 -2.34 -1.85 18.07
N ASN A 100 -3.62 -2.11 17.81
CA ASN A 100 -4.35 -1.47 16.72
C ASN A 100 -4.50 0.04 16.98
N THR A 101 -4.78 0.41 18.23
CA THR A 101 -4.88 1.82 18.66
C THR A 101 -3.54 2.52 18.45
N LYS A 102 -2.42 1.92 18.90
CA LYS A 102 -1.08 2.51 18.68
C LYS A 102 -0.77 2.73 17.20
N GLN A 103 -1.18 1.81 16.32
CA GLN A 103 -0.98 1.97 14.88
C GLN A 103 -1.82 3.09 14.28
N HIS A 104 -2.99 3.38 14.85
CA HIS A 104 -3.93 4.38 14.36
C HIS A 104 -3.87 5.72 15.10
N GLN A 105 -3.04 5.80 16.15
CA GLN A 105 -3.06 6.91 17.09
C GLN A 105 -2.79 8.25 16.42
N ALA A 106 -1.87 8.30 15.47
CA ALA A 106 -1.53 9.52 14.76
C ALA A 106 -2.74 10.14 14.04
N PHE A 107 -3.56 9.33 13.37
CA PHE A 107 -4.81 9.81 12.78
C PHE A 107 -5.80 10.28 13.85
N LEU A 108 -5.95 9.53 14.94
CA LEU A 108 -6.85 9.89 16.05
C LEU A 108 -6.42 11.16 16.80
N ASP A 109 -5.14 11.51 16.78
CA ASP A 109 -4.62 12.72 17.42
C ASP A 109 -5.06 13.98 16.67
N GLU A 110 -5.25 13.92 15.35
CA GLU A 110 -5.76 15.03 14.53
C GLU A 110 -7.27 14.94 14.26
N ALA A 111 -7.82 13.72 14.16
CA ALA A 111 -9.25 13.44 13.99
C ALA A 111 -9.78 12.56 15.13
N PRO A 112 -10.05 13.14 16.31
CA PRO A 112 -10.53 12.37 17.46
C PRO A 112 -11.86 11.66 17.20
N ILE A 113 -12.03 10.46 17.75
CA ILE A 113 -13.26 9.69 17.60
C ILE A 113 -14.47 10.54 18.02
N GLY A 114 -15.43 10.68 17.12
CA GLY A 114 -16.65 11.45 17.34
C GLY A 114 -16.58 12.92 16.91
N SER A 115 -15.43 13.41 16.44
CA SER A 115 -15.33 14.73 15.82
C SER A 115 -15.95 14.76 14.42
N ASP A 116 -16.30 15.96 13.94
CA ASP A 116 -16.78 16.15 12.56
C ASP A 116 -15.72 15.72 11.53
N ASP A 117 -14.46 16.06 11.77
CA ASP A 117 -13.34 15.65 10.92
C ASP A 117 -13.20 14.13 10.83
N TYR A 118 -13.39 13.42 11.95
CA TYR A 118 -13.32 11.96 11.98
C TYR A 118 -14.36 11.33 11.05
N TYR A 119 -15.63 11.76 11.15
CA TYR A 119 -16.69 11.25 10.29
C TYR A 119 -16.54 11.70 8.84
N TYR A 120 -16.13 12.95 8.62
CA TYR A 120 -15.89 13.48 7.28
C TYR A 120 -14.82 12.64 6.57
N TRP A 121 -13.63 12.49 7.16
CA TRP A 121 -12.55 11.77 6.50
C TRP A 121 -12.85 10.29 6.32
N LEU A 122 -13.46 9.61 7.31
CA LEU A 122 -13.89 8.23 7.12
C LEU A 122 -14.86 8.07 5.93
N SER A 123 -15.75 9.04 5.70
CA SER A 123 -16.65 9.02 4.54
C SER A 123 -15.88 9.17 3.23
N ARG A 124 -14.87 10.06 3.19
CA ARG A 124 -13.99 10.23 2.02
C ARG A 124 -13.17 8.97 1.75
N LEU A 125 -12.71 8.26 2.78
CA LEU A 125 -11.95 7.02 2.61
C LEU A 125 -12.76 5.90 1.90
N TYR A 126 -14.09 5.88 2.07
CA TYR A 126 -14.97 4.97 1.31
C TYR A 126 -15.03 5.27 -0.20
N GLU A 127 -14.59 6.44 -0.64
CA GLU A 127 -14.54 6.80 -2.06
C GLU A 127 -13.40 6.10 -2.80
N LEU A 128 -12.43 5.54 -2.08
CA LEU A 128 -11.25 4.92 -2.64
C LEU A 128 -11.54 3.48 -3.12
N PRO A 129 -11.27 3.15 -4.39
CA PRO A 129 -11.35 1.78 -4.88
C PRO A 129 -10.20 0.92 -4.33
N LEU A 130 -10.42 -0.39 -4.19
CA LEU A 130 -9.37 -1.31 -3.75
C LEU A 130 -8.29 -1.53 -4.82
N TRP A 131 -8.62 -1.34 -6.10
CA TRP A 131 -7.69 -1.39 -7.22
C TRP A 131 -8.20 -0.56 -8.41
N LEU A 132 -7.28 -0.16 -9.28
CA LEU A 132 -7.60 0.41 -10.60
C LEU A 132 -7.10 -0.53 -11.69
N GLU A 133 -7.95 -0.75 -12.69
CA GLU A 133 -7.62 -1.46 -13.92
C GLU A 133 -7.78 -0.46 -15.08
N LEU A 134 -6.67 0.11 -15.54
CA LEU A 134 -6.62 1.03 -16.65
C LEU A 134 -6.18 0.29 -17.93
N PRO A 135 -6.48 0.81 -19.13
CA PRO A 135 -6.12 0.13 -20.38
C PRO A 135 -4.62 -0.20 -20.49
N GLU A 136 -3.75 0.62 -19.90
CA GLU A 136 -2.30 0.52 -20.00
C GLU A 136 -1.60 -0.01 -18.74
N LEU A 137 -2.29 -0.07 -17.60
CA LEU A 137 -1.67 -0.47 -16.32
C LEU A 137 -2.68 -0.89 -15.26
N ASN A 138 -2.17 -1.58 -14.25
CA ASN A 138 -2.90 -2.04 -13.07
C ASN A 138 -2.31 -1.44 -11.80
N ILE A 139 -3.18 -1.03 -10.88
CA ILE A 139 -2.80 -0.44 -9.60
C ILE A 139 -3.48 -1.20 -8.47
N VAL A 140 -2.70 -1.67 -7.50
CA VAL A 140 -3.21 -2.31 -6.29
C VAL A 140 -2.21 -2.08 -5.17
N HIS A 141 -2.66 -1.94 -3.93
CA HIS A 141 -1.76 -1.51 -2.86
C HIS A 141 -0.63 -2.52 -2.59
N ALA A 142 -0.87 -3.83 -2.65
CA ALA A 142 0.18 -4.83 -2.39
C ALA A 142 0.28 -6.00 -3.37
N CYS A 143 -0.82 -6.66 -3.76
CA CYS A 143 -0.74 -7.81 -4.67
C CYS A 143 -1.89 -7.85 -5.66
N TRP A 144 -1.54 -8.04 -6.94
CA TRP A 144 -2.51 -8.22 -8.01
C TRP A 144 -2.90 -9.69 -8.10
N ASP A 145 -4.04 -10.02 -7.50
CA ASP A 145 -4.58 -11.38 -7.46
C ASP A 145 -6.04 -11.38 -7.94
N THR A 146 -6.27 -11.86 -9.16
CA THR A 146 -7.59 -11.87 -9.79
C THR A 146 -8.58 -12.80 -9.10
N LYS A 147 -8.10 -13.84 -8.40
CA LYS A 147 -8.96 -14.71 -7.60
C LYS A 147 -9.41 -14.00 -6.33
N ALA A 148 -8.53 -13.24 -5.69
CA ALA A 148 -8.88 -12.40 -4.55
C ALA A 148 -9.86 -11.28 -4.95
N GLN A 149 -9.62 -10.62 -6.09
CA GLN A 149 -10.55 -9.63 -6.65
C GLN A 149 -11.95 -10.24 -6.90
N ALA A 150 -12.01 -11.41 -7.53
CA ALA A 150 -13.27 -12.11 -7.78
C ALA A 150 -14.00 -12.50 -6.49
N ALA A 151 -13.28 -12.91 -5.45
CA ALA A 151 -13.85 -13.23 -4.14
C ALA A 151 -14.44 -12.00 -3.44
N LEU A 152 -13.87 -10.82 -3.65
CA LEU A 152 -14.35 -9.56 -3.06
C LEU A 152 -15.45 -8.90 -3.89
N ALA A 153 -15.54 -9.13 -5.20
CA ALA A 153 -16.48 -8.46 -6.09
C ALA A 153 -17.94 -8.37 -5.58
N PRO A 154 -18.53 -9.40 -4.92
CA PRO A 154 -19.88 -9.30 -4.35
C PRO A 154 -20.07 -8.26 -3.24
N TYR A 155 -18.97 -7.73 -2.69
CA TYR A 155 -18.93 -6.83 -1.55
C TYR A 155 -18.49 -5.41 -1.91
N LEU A 156 -18.23 -5.16 -3.20
CA LEU A 156 -17.76 -3.88 -3.73
C LEU A 156 -18.83 -3.20 -4.58
N THR A 157 -18.68 -1.90 -4.76
CA THR A 157 -19.37 -1.17 -5.82
C THR A 157 -18.83 -1.57 -7.20
N PRO A 158 -19.53 -1.24 -8.31
CA PRO A 158 -19.04 -1.54 -9.67
C PRO A 158 -17.66 -0.96 -9.99
N ASP A 159 -17.26 0.12 -9.30
CA ASP A 159 -15.95 0.75 -9.41
C ASP A 159 -15.00 0.32 -8.28
N HIS A 160 -15.19 -0.88 -7.73
CA HIS A 160 -14.29 -1.56 -6.80
C HIS A 160 -14.09 -0.89 -5.43
N ARG A 161 -15.02 -0.04 -4.98
CA ARG A 161 -14.98 0.54 -3.63
C ARG A 161 -15.60 -0.42 -2.62
N ILE A 162 -14.98 -0.55 -1.46
CA ILE A 162 -15.49 -1.43 -0.41
C ILE A 162 -16.77 -0.87 0.21
N THR A 163 -17.80 -1.70 0.32
CA THR A 163 -19.05 -1.30 0.97
C THR A 163 -19.02 -1.54 2.47
N GLN A 164 -19.95 -0.98 3.23
CA GLN A 164 -20.11 -1.31 4.65
C GLN A 164 -20.30 -2.81 4.90
N ARG A 165 -21.07 -3.49 4.02
CA ARG A 165 -21.21 -4.95 4.04
C ARG A 165 -19.87 -5.64 3.80
N GLY A 166 -19.04 -5.10 2.90
CA GLY A 166 -17.69 -5.58 2.64
C GLY A 166 -16.79 -5.50 3.86
N ILE A 167 -16.75 -4.34 4.55
CA ILE A 167 -15.96 -4.17 5.79
C ILE A 167 -16.32 -5.23 6.83
N ILE A 168 -17.60 -5.54 7.01
CA ILE A 168 -18.04 -6.58 7.94
C ILE A 168 -17.59 -7.97 7.47
N ALA A 169 -17.81 -8.30 6.19
CA ALA A 169 -17.45 -9.60 5.64
C ALA A 169 -15.93 -9.87 5.72
N THR A 170 -15.12 -8.85 5.47
CA THR A 170 -13.65 -8.95 5.48
C THR A 170 -13.05 -8.80 6.87
N ALA A 171 -13.82 -8.49 7.92
CA ALA A 171 -13.33 -8.42 9.30
C ALA A 171 -13.17 -9.81 9.94
N MET A 172 -13.88 -10.82 9.42
CA MET A 172 -13.89 -12.17 9.98
C MET A 172 -12.61 -12.94 9.63
N SER A 173 -11.64 -12.94 10.55
CA SER A 173 -10.39 -13.69 10.38
C SER A 173 -10.65 -15.17 10.06
N GLY A 174 -9.97 -15.67 9.03
CA GLY A 174 -10.13 -17.06 8.57
C GLY A 174 -11.15 -17.26 7.45
N SER A 175 -11.97 -16.25 7.12
CA SER A 175 -12.86 -16.29 5.95
C SER A 175 -12.11 -16.11 4.63
N THR A 176 -12.73 -16.52 3.53
CA THR A 176 -12.20 -16.31 2.17
C THR A 176 -12.05 -14.81 1.87
N GLU A 177 -13.03 -14.01 2.25
CA GLU A 177 -13.07 -12.56 2.08
C GLU A 177 -11.94 -11.87 2.85
N PHE A 178 -11.71 -12.27 4.10
CA PHE A 178 -10.58 -11.77 4.90
C PHE A 178 -9.25 -12.05 4.20
N TYR A 179 -9.00 -13.29 3.76
CA TYR A 179 -7.74 -13.61 3.09
C TYR A 179 -7.60 -12.94 1.73
N ALA A 180 -8.69 -12.77 0.98
CA ALA A 180 -8.68 -12.04 -0.26
C ALA A 180 -8.27 -10.57 -0.04
N LEU A 181 -8.86 -9.91 0.95
CA LEU A 181 -8.50 -8.53 1.29
C LEU A 181 -7.05 -8.42 1.79
N GLU A 182 -6.62 -9.32 2.68
CA GLU A 182 -5.23 -9.34 3.16
C GLU A 182 -4.24 -9.51 2.01
N ARG A 183 -4.56 -10.30 0.98
CA ARG A 183 -3.71 -10.41 -0.21
C ARG A 183 -3.62 -9.08 -0.96
N LEU A 184 -4.75 -8.45 -1.28
CA LEU A 184 -4.75 -7.22 -2.07
C LEU A 184 -4.06 -6.06 -1.34
N LEU A 185 -4.28 -5.92 -0.03
CA LEU A 185 -3.79 -4.78 0.76
C LEU A 185 -2.48 -5.06 1.52
N LYS A 186 -2.07 -6.31 1.70
CA LYS A 186 -0.84 -6.64 2.47
C LYS A 186 0.08 -7.63 1.78
N GLY A 187 -0.31 -8.12 0.61
CA GLY A 187 0.48 -9.02 -0.20
C GLY A 187 0.38 -10.48 0.22
N ILE A 188 1.11 -11.33 -0.49
CA ILE A 188 1.16 -12.76 -0.19
C ILE A 188 2.01 -12.99 1.06
N GLU A 189 1.35 -13.36 2.17
CA GLU A 189 2.02 -13.90 3.35
C GLU A 189 1.97 -15.43 3.38
N SER A 190 3.15 -16.06 3.39
CA SER A 190 3.29 -17.51 3.51
C SER A 190 3.67 -17.89 4.95
N PRO A 191 3.08 -18.95 5.53
CA PRO A 191 3.62 -19.56 6.74
C PRO A 191 5.01 -20.12 6.48
N LEU A 192 5.92 -19.97 7.44
CA LEU A 192 7.22 -20.61 7.38
C LEU A 192 7.07 -22.12 7.66
N PRO A 193 7.78 -22.99 6.92
CA PRO A 193 7.79 -24.43 7.17
C PRO A 193 8.24 -24.78 8.61
N ALA A 194 7.88 -25.98 9.06
CA ALA A 194 8.20 -26.42 10.40
C ALA A 194 9.72 -26.37 10.66
N GLY A 195 10.11 -25.73 11.77
CA GLY A 195 11.52 -25.55 12.15
C GLY A 195 12.18 -24.28 11.62
N VAL A 196 11.53 -23.54 10.72
CA VAL A 196 12.04 -22.26 10.20
C VAL A 196 11.47 -21.10 11.00
N VAL A 197 12.34 -20.16 11.38
CA VAL A 197 11.96 -18.91 12.04
C VAL A 197 12.65 -17.74 11.37
N LEU A 198 11.93 -16.64 11.25
CA LEU A 198 12.45 -15.36 10.82
C LEU A 198 12.56 -14.47 12.06
N VAL A 199 13.71 -13.83 12.28
CA VAL A 199 13.87 -12.85 13.35
C VAL A 199 13.88 -11.48 12.69
N ASP A 200 12.88 -10.65 13.02
CA ASP A 200 12.80 -9.31 12.44
C ASP A 200 13.84 -8.36 13.07
N GLY A 201 13.93 -7.13 12.56
CA GLY A 201 14.90 -6.14 13.05
C GLY A 201 14.69 -5.66 14.49
N HIS A 202 13.70 -6.19 15.22
CA HIS A 202 13.43 -5.93 16.63
C HIS A 202 13.52 -7.21 17.48
N ASP A 203 14.25 -8.23 17.02
CA ASP A 203 14.41 -9.53 17.68
C ASP A 203 13.10 -10.31 17.88
N ILE A 204 12.04 -9.99 17.12
CA ILE A 204 10.77 -10.70 17.21
C ILE A 204 10.78 -11.92 16.30
N VAL A 205 10.50 -13.08 16.87
CA VAL A 205 10.35 -14.35 16.13
C VAL A 205 9.03 -14.34 15.35
N ARG A 206 9.15 -14.36 14.03
CA ARG A 206 8.06 -14.47 13.05
C ARG A 206 7.98 -15.89 12.49
N ARG A 207 6.74 -16.36 12.31
CA ARG A 207 6.40 -17.66 11.70
C ARG A 207 5.74 -17.52 10.34
N ARG A 208 5.69 -16.29 9.82
CA ARG A 208 5.14 -15.95 8.51
C ARG A 208 6.08 -14.95 7.87
N THR A 209 6.20 -14.99 6.55
CA THR A 209 6.94 -14.01 5.79
C THR A 209 6.13 -13.58 4.58
N ARG A 210 6.32 -12.32 4.18
CA ARG A 210 5.81 -11.83 2.91
C ARG A 210 6.67 -12.37 1.76
N ILE A 211 6.04 -12.62 0.63
CA ILE A 211 6.67 -13.20 -0.55
C ILE A 211 6.76 -12.17 -1.68
N LYS A 212 7.89 -12.19 -2.39
CA LYS A 212 8.16 -11.48 -3.64
C LYS A 212 7.43 -12.15 -4.80
N TRP A 213 6.10 -12.06 -4.79
CA TRP A 213 5.20 -12.76 -5.73
C TRP A 213 5.41 -12.39 -7.20
N TRP A 214 6.10 -11.27 -7.46
CA TRP A 214 6.50 -10.80 -8.78
C TRP A 214 7.71 -11.55 -9.36
N GLN A 215 8.42 -12.36 -8.58
CA GLN A 215 9.50 -13.19 -9.10
C GLN A 215 8.92 -14.34 -9.93
N LYS A 216 9.51 -14.57 -11.10
CA LYS A 216 9.12 -15.68 -11.97
C LYS A 216 9.35 -16.99 -11.24
N ASP A 217 8.35 -17.86 -11.28
CA ASP A 217 8.42 -19.22 -10.71
C ASP A 217 8.76 -19.25 -9.20
N TRP A 218 8.45 -18.18 -8.45
CA TRP A 218 8.84 -18.02 -7.05
C TRP A 218 8.46 -19.22 -6.16
N GLN A 219 7.38 -19.94 -6.48
CA GLN A 219 6.93 -21.12 -5.74
C GLN A 219 7.95 -22.27 -5.75
N ASN A 220 8.83 -22.29 -6.76
CA ASN A 220 9.88 -23.30 -6.91
C ASN A 220 11.25 -22.83 -6.41
N HIS A 221 11.38 -21.58 -5.97
CA HIS A 221 12.61 -21.01 -5.42
C HIS A 221 12.71 -21.19 -3.90
N PRO A 222 13.93 -21.22 -3.34
CA PRO A 222 14.16 -21.26 -1.90
C PRO A 222 13.59 -20.02 -1.19
N LEU A 223 13.06 -20.19 0.03
CA LEU A 223 12.53 -19.10 0.86
C LEU A 223 13.52 -17.95 1.07
N SER A 224 14.83 -18.23 1.13
CA SER A 224 15.88 -17.20 1.23
C SER A 224 15.86 -16.19 0.08
N GLU A 225 15.41 -16.60 -1.11
CA GLU A 225 15.41 -15.75 -2.31
C GLU A 225 14.11 -14.94 -2.43
N ILE A 226 12.98 -15.60 -2.14
CA ILE A 226 11.64 -15.06 -2.38
C ILE A 226 11.03 -14.36 -1.16
N ALA A 227 11.59 -14.53 0.04
CA ALA A 227 11.11 -13.80 1.20
C ALA A 227 11.45 -12.32 1.07
N GLN A 228 10.44 -11.46 1.25
CA GLN A 228 10.68 -10.04 1.44
C GLN A 228 11.06 -9.81 2.90
N LEU A 229 12.36 -9.65 3.12
CA LEU A 229 12.93 -9.27 4.40
C LEU A 229 13.19 -7.76 4.40
N GLY A 230 12.87 -7.07 5.49
CA GLY A 230 13.41 -5.72 5.70
C GLY A 230 14.92 -5.78 5.90
N THR A 231 15.63 -4.69 5.67
CA THR A 231 17.11 -4.60 5.73
C THR A 231 17.75 -5.09 7.02
N ARG A 232 17.01 -5.10 8.14
CA ARG A 232 17.49 -5.59 9.45
C ARG A 232 16.98 -6.98 9.83
N ALA A 233 16.12 -7.59 9.03
CA ALA A 233 15.59 -8.92 9.32
C ALA A 233 16.57 -9.99 8.87
N THR A 234 16.76 -10.99 9.72
CA THR A 234 17.57 -12.17 9.39
C THR A 234 16.68 -13.40 9.38
N MET A 235 16.83 -14.22 8.33
CA MET A 235 16.16 -15.51 8.27
C MET A 235 17.16 -16.59 8.66
N ASN A 236 16.90 -17.24 9.79
CA ASN A 236 17.68 -18.38 10.22
C ASN A 236 17.09 -19.62 9.55
N LEU A 237 17.65 -19.97 8.40
CA LEU A 237 17.36 -21.24 7.73
C LEU A 237 18.28 -22.32 8.31
N PRO A 238 17.79 -23.55 8.55
CA PRO A 238 18.66 -24.69 8.69
C PRO A 238 19.59 -24.74 7.47
N SER A 239 20.89 -24.61 7.70
CA SER A 239 21.90 -24.67 6.64
C SER A 239 21.71 -25.95 5.83
N ASP A 240 21.66 -25.83 4.51
CA ASP A 240 21.62 -26.91 3.50
C ASP A 240 20.26 -27.42 3.01
N LEU A 241 19.13 -26.80 3.39
CA LEU A 241 17.82 -27.21 2.85
C LEU A 241 17.28 -26.20 1.82
N ASP A 242 16.93 -26.71 0.63
CA ASP A 242 16.07 -26.05 -0.38
C ASP A 242 14.64 -25.94 0.17
N ILE A 243 14.48 -25.14 1.22
CA ILE A 243 13.19 -24.94 1.87
C ILE A 243 12.36 -24.02 0.99
N LYS A 244 11.44 -24.64 0.23
CA LYS A 244 10.48 -23.96 -0.61
C LYS A 244 9.32 -23.38 0.21
N PRO A 245 8.65 -22.32 -0.28
CA PRO A 245 7.41 -21.86 0.32
C PRO A 245 6.36 -22.99 0.31
N LEU A 246 5.41 -22.91 1.24
CA LEU A 246 4.24 -23.77 1.16
C LEU A 246 3.48 -23.47 -0.14
N PRO A 247 2.93 -24.50 -0.83
CA PRO A 247 2.14 -24.29 -2.04
C PRO A 247 1.02 -23.29 -1.79
N MET A 248 0.89 -22.33 -2.70
CA MET A 248 -0.14 -21.31 -2.64
C MET A 248 -0.82 -21.20 -3.98
N ASP A 249 -2.14 -21.11 -3.97
CA ASP A 249 -2.88 -20.81 -5.18
C ASP A 249 -2.70 -19.33 -5.54
N PHE A 250 -1.83 -19.05 -6.50
CA PHE A 250 -1.54 -17.73 -7.04
C PHE A 250 -0.97 -17.85 -8.46
N GLU A 251 -1.50 -17.05 -9.37
CA GLU A 251 -1.00 -16.93 -10.75
C GLU A 251 -1.23 -15.50 -11.24
N LEU A 252 -0.24 -14.94 -11.92
CA LEU A 252 -0.33 -13.60 -12.49
C LEU A 252 -0.95 -13.68 -13.88
N THR A 253 -2.23 -13.33 -14.00
CA THR A 253 -3.02 -13.53 -15.22
C THR A 253 -3.10 -12.31 -16.14
N THR A 254 -2.28 -11.29 -15.88
CA THR A 254 -2.26 -10.05 -16.68
C THR A 254 -0.92 -9.86 -17.36
N HIS A 255 -0.93 -9.18 -18.51
CA HIS A 255 0.28 -8.74 -19.21
C HIS A 255 0.60 -7.27 -18.97
N GLN A 256 -0.33 -6.50 -18.41
CA GLN A 256 -0.10 -5.09 -18.13
C GLN A 256 0.89 -4.88 -16.97
N PRO A 257 1.64 -3.77 -16.98
CA PRO A 257 2.41 -3.33 -15.82
C PRO A 257 1.53 -3.19 -14.57
N ILE A 258 2.10 -3.51 -13.40
CA ILE A 258 1.44 -3.47 -12.11
C ILE A 258 2.25 -2.59 -11.17
N PHE A 259 1.59 -1.65 -10.52
CA PHE A 259 2.20 -0.75 -9.54
C PHE A 259 1.63 -0.99 -8.15
N ILE A 260 2.53 -1.10 -7.18
CA ILE A 260 2.25 -1.47 -5.79
C ILE A 260 3.02 -0.61 -4.79
N GLY A 261 2.62 -0.69 -3.52
CA GLY A 261 3.21 -0.04 -2.35
C GLY A 261 3.46 -1.07 -1.26
N HIS A 262 3.38 -0.72 0.03
CA HIS A 262 3.34 -1.65 1.17
C HIS A 262 4.58 -2.54 1.44
N TYR A 263 5.61 -2.53 0.60
CA TYR A 263 6.78 -3.42 0.72
C TYR A 263 7.96 -2.84 1.50
N TRP A 264 7.85 -1.60 1.98
CA TRP A 264 8.83 -0.87 2.80
C TRP A 264 10.25 -1.02 2.24
N LEU A 265 10.41 -0.74 0.94
CA LEU A 265 11.72 -0.82 0.31
C LEU A 265 12.63 0.31 0.83
N ASP A 266 13.92 0.19 0.56
CA ASP A 266 14.92 1.19 0.89
C ASP A 266 15.98 1.29 -0.21
N GLY A 267 16.87 2.27 -0.07
CA GLY A 267 17.96 2.50 -1.01
C GLY A 267 17.51 3.08 -2.35
N THR A 268 18.32 2.81 -3.37
CA THR A 268 18.10 3.28 -4.74
C THR A 268 16.94 2.50 -5.39
N PRO A 269 15.90 3.19 -5.89
CA PRO A 269 14.78 2.51 -6.51
C PRO A 269 15.14 1.67 -7.72
N SER A 270 14.47 0.52 -7.82
CA SER A 270 14.55 -0.34 -8.99
C SER A 270 13.22 -1.05 -9.25
N ILE A 271 12.97 -1.38 -10.51
CA ILE A 271 11.80 -2.19 -10.88
C ILE A 271 11.94 -3.59 -10.26
N LEU A 272 10.83 -4.13 -9.76
CA LEU A 272 10.83 -5.42 -9.08
C LEU A 272 10.88 -6.59 -10.06
N SER A 273 10.28 -6.40 -11.23
CA SER A 273 10.37 -7.31 -12.38
C SER A 273 10.15 -6.51 -13.67
N ASN A 274 10.09 -7.20 -14.81
CA ASN A 274 9.69 -6.58 -16.09
C ASN A 274 8.20 -6.18 -16.14
N GLN A 275 7.42 -6.46 -15.10
CA GLN A 275 5.99 -6.15 -15.01
C GLN A 275 5.61 -5.40 -13.73
N VAL A 276 6.38 -5.51 -12.65
CA VAL A 276 5.99 -4.99 -11.34
C VAL A 276 6.92 -3.88 -10.88
N VAL A 277 6.34 -2.79 -10.39
CA VAL A 277 7.03 -1.65 -9.80
C VAL A 277 6.46 -1.39 -8.41
N CYS A 278 7.32 -1.25 -7.40
CA CYS A 278 6.92 -0.77 -6.09
C CYS A 278 7.39 0.67 -5.90
N THR A 279 6.53 1.52 -5.32
CA THR A 279 6.84 2.94 -5.01
C THR A 279 6.91 3.23 -3.50
N ASP A 280 6.71 2.22 -2.65
CA ASP A 280 6.94 2.34 -1.20
C ASP A 280 8.43 2.18 -0.87
N TYR A 281 9.09 3.32 -0.64
CA TYR A 281 10.48 3.39 -0.14
C TYR A 281 10.54 3.93 1.29
N SER A 282 9.63 3.46 2.14
CA SER A 282 9.63 3.70 3.59
C SER A 282 9.44 5.16 4.01
N ALA A 283 8.64 5.92 3.24
CA ALA A 283 8.39 7.34 3.49
C ALA A 283 7.72 7.60 4.85
N GLY A 284 6.92 6.65 5.36
CA GLY A 284 6.33 6.67 6.72
C GLY A 284 7.31 6.47 7.87
N MET A 285 8.61 6.44 7.58
CA MET A 285 9.71 6.54 8.54
C MET A 285 10.69 7.62 8.03
N ASN A 286 11.99 7.31 7.94
CA ASN A 286 13.01 8.24 7.45
C ASN A 286 13.29 8.06 5.95
N GLY A 287 12.49 7.25 5.24
CA GLY A 287 12.69 6.96 3.82
C GLY A 287 12.18 8.06 2.89
N TYR A 288 12.39 7.83 1.60
CA TYR A 288 12.01 8.73 0.53
C TYR A 288 10.55 8.51 0.14
N LEU A 289 9.79 9.59 0.00
CA LEU A 289 8.55 9.50 -0.77
C LEU A 289 8.92 9.39 -2.24
N THR A 290 8.40 8.35 -2.90
CA THR A 290 8.85 7.95 -4.23
C THR A 290 7.65 7.94 -5.18
N ALA A 291 7.87 8.49 -6.37
CA ALA A 291 6.99 8.35 -7.51
C ALA A 291 7.65 7.54 -8.62
N TYR A 292 6.81 6.99 -9.49
CA TYR A 292 7.21 6.42 -10.78
C TYR A 292 6.47 7.11 -11.92
N GLN A 293 7.19 7.61 -12.92
CA GLN A 293 6.60 8.25 -14.10
C GLN A 293 6.37 7.21 -15.21
N PHE A 294 5.11 6.79 -15.40
CA PHE A 294 4.74 5.81 -16.41
C PHE A 294 4.21 6.48 -17.68
N ASP A 295 4.92 6.36 -18.80
CA ASP A 295 4.49 6.87 -20.11
C ASP A 295 3.60 5.85 -20.83
N THR A 296 2.31 6.17 -20.97
CA THR A 296 1.35 5.29 -21.65
C THR A 296 1.66 5.08 -23.14
N LYS A 297 2.48 5.94 -23.76
CA LYS A 297 2.90 5.78 -25.17
C LYS A 297 4.14 4.90 -25.32
N ASN A 298 4.91 4.73 -24.24
CA ASN A 298 6.09 3.87 -24.20
C ASN A 298 6.10 3.06 -22.89
N PRO A 299 5.24 2.02 -22.79
CA PRO A 299 4.97 1.31 -21.53
C PRO A 299 6.08 0.33 -21.12
N ILE A 300 7.34 0.67 -21.42
CA ILE A 300 8.52 -0.09 -21.02
C ILE A 300 8.98 0.39 -19.65
N LEU A 301 9.01 -0.53 -18.68
CA LEU A 301 9.48 -0.23 -17.33
C LEU A 301 11.00 -0.04 -17.32
N SER A 302 11.44 1.07 -16.72
CA SER A 302 12.84 1.46 -16.52
C SER A 302 13.07 2.02 -15.12
N ASN A 303 14.29 1.84 -14.59
CA ASN A 303 14.71 2.44 -13.32
C ASN A 303 14.88 3.97 -13.41
N GLU A 304 15.08 4.51 -14.62
CA GLU A 304 15.27 5.96 -14.83
C GLU A 304 13.98 6.76 -14.58
N ASN A 305 12.84 6.09 -14.49
CA ASN A 305 11.53 6.73 -14.33
C ASN A 305 11.15 6.97 -12.85
N PHE A 306 12.01 6.59 -11.90
CA PHE A 306 11.76 6.87 -10.48
C PHE A 306 12.14 8.31 -10.11
N VAL A 307 11.29 8.94 -9.31
CA VAL A 307 11.53 10.26 -8.74
C VAL A 307 11.37 10.17 -7.23
N GLN A 308 12.43 10.46 -6.49
CA GLN A 308 12.41 10.44 -5.03
C GLN A 308 12.49 11.85 -4.43
N TYR A 309 11.78 12.05 -3.32
CA TYR A 309 11.89 13.23 -2.48
C TYR A 309 12.08 12.82 -1.01
N ILE A 310 12.98 13.52 -0.31
CA ILE A 310 13.17 13.42 1.13
C ILE A 310 13.15 14.82 1.72
N HIS A 311 12.43 14.99 2.82
CA HIS A 311 12.31 16.29 3.47
C HIS A 311 13.64 16.69 4.12
N THR A 312 13.99 17.98 4.06
CA THR A 312 15.31 18.47 4.52
C THR A 312 15.61 18.17 5.99
N ALA A 313 14.60 18.13 6.85
CA ALA A 313 14.77 17.76 8.25
C ALA A 313 15.22 16.30 8.45
N ASP A 314 14.84 15.40 7.54
CA ASP A 314 15.18 13.97 7.62
C ASP A 314 16.62 13.69 7.18
N LYS A 315 17.20 14.55 6.32
CA LYS A 315 18.61 14.45 5.91
C LYS A 315 19.62 14.63 7.06
N SER A 316 19.19 15.17 8.19
CA SER A 316 20.06 15.38 9.36
C SER A 316 20.27 14.14 10.23
N LYS A 317 19.61 13.02 9.89
CA LYS A 317 19.64 11.75 10.65
C LYS A 317 20.35 10.60 9.92
N GLU A 318 20.86 10.81 8.71
CA GLU A 318 21.78 9.91 8.00
C GLU A 318 23.23 10.10 8.46
#